data_AF-A0A924E0D1-F1
#
_entry.id   AF-A0A924E0D1-F1
#
_cell.length_a   1.000
_cell.length_b   1.000
_cell.length_c   1.000
_cell.angle_alpha   90.00
_cell.angle_beta   90.00
_cell.angle_gamma   90.00
#
_symmetry.space_group_name_H-M   'P 1'
#
loop_
_entity.id
_entity.type
_entity.pdbx_description
1 polymer ?
#
loop_
_entity_poly.entity_id
_entity_poly.type
_entity_poly.pdbx_seq_one_letter_code
_entity_poly.pdbx_strand_id
1 'polypeptide(L)'
;MALPDEIQPLAARLGGQLSFAAVHLGTGGEIRHDVDRRFPAASLIKVPMLATVLASVAGGHLDLAEPYTLRDTDKVGDEGILHLRPAGSIWTLEQLVELMIHVSDNTATNVLIDRMGGYAPYMDFFPALGLSSTVLQRHMIDYEAREAGRDNWTTTADMFELMCRLGRKELVDPAVSRQMVTIMLQQQDREKLPAKMPPEFPIASKPGELPGGVRHDMGIVYTHGGPVVIALLSEGTDESIADDTLADIALALFDAVGGEAYQGT
;
A
#
# COMPACT_ATOMS: atom_id res chain seq x y z
N MET A 1 -0.06 15.40 19.30
CA MET A 1 0.09 16.77 18.77
C MET A 1 -1.25 17.19 18.18
N ALA A 2 -1.63 18.46 18.27
CA ALA A 2 -2.84 18.95 17.60
C ALA A 2 -2.68 18.81 16.08
N LEU A 3 -3.78 18.57 15.36
CA LEU A 3 -3.79 18.55 13.90
C LEU A 3 -3.44 19.95 13.35
N PRO A 4 -2.72 20.07 12.23
CA PRO A 4 -2.54 21.35 11.54
C PRO A 4 -3.87 22.01 11.20
N ASP A 5 -3.90 23.34 11.21
CA ASP A 5 -5.13 24.11 11.01
C ASP A 5 -5.76 23.85 9.64
N GLU A 6 -4.96 23.60 8.60
CA GLU A 6 -5.40 23.24 7.26
C GLU A 6 -5.97 21.82 7.16
N ILE A 7 -5.55 20.90 8.03
CA ILE A 7 -6.02 19.49 8.04
C ILE A 7 -7.25 19.32 8.92
N GLN A 8 -7.40 20.11 9.99
CA GLN A 8 -8.54 20.07 10.92
C GLN A 8 -9.92 20.04 10.23
N PRO A 9 -10.27 20.96 9.31
CA PRO A 9 -11.58 20.95 8.66
C PRO A 9 -11.77 19.74 7.74
N LEU A 10 -10.71 19.25 7.11
CA LEU A 10 -10.75 18.06 6.25
C LEU A 10 -10.97 16.79 7.08
N ALA A 11 -10.26 16.66 8.21
CA ALA A 11 -10.45 15.56 9.14
C ALA A 11 -11.87 15.56 9.75
N ALA A 12 -12.41 16.74 10.06
CA ALA A 12 -13.79 16.88 10.52
C ALA A 12 -14.81 16.47 9.44
N ARG A 13 -14.55 16.81 8.17
CA ARG A 13 -15.39 16.39 7.03
C ARG A 13 -15.31 14.88 6.79
N LEU A 14 -14.11 14.30 6.87
CA LEU A 14 -13.89 12.85 6.70
C LEU A 14 -14.69 12.04 7.73
N GLY A 15 -14.75 12.55 8.96
CA GLY A 15 -15.28 11.80 10.10
C GLY A 15 -14.41 10.59 10.45
N GLY A 16 -14.90 9.75 11.36
CA GLY A 16 -14.20 8.54 11.76
C GLY A 16 -12.85 8.79 12.43
N GLN A 17 -11.94 7.84 12.24
CA GLN A 17 -10.56 7.89 12.73
C GLN A 17 -9.63 8.14 11.55
N LEU A 18 -8.66 9.03 11.74
CA LEU A 18 -7.64 9.37 10.75
C LEU A 18 -6.26 9.26 11.37
N SER A 19 -5.34 8.62 10.66
CA SER A 19 -3.92 8.56 10.98
C SER A 19 -3.13 8.88 9.72
N PHE A 20 -2.06 9.66 9.84
CA PHE A 20 -1.24 10.01 8.69
C PHE A 20 0.22 10.30 9.05
N ALA A 21 1.08 10.17 8.05
CA ALA A 21 2.44 10.66 8.09
C ALA A 21 2.87 11.11 6.70
N ALA A 22 3.65 12.19 6.64
CA ALA A 22 4.28 12.64 5.41
C ALA A 22 5.70 13.14 5.67
N VAL A 23 6.61 12.92 4.73
CA VAL A 23 7.96 13.49 4.75
C VAL A 23 8.45 13.81 3.36
N HIS A 24 9.09 14.96 3.21
CA HIS A 24 9.91 15.26 2.05
C HIS A 24 11.34 14.79 2.30
N LEU A 25 11.78 13.70 1.63
CA LEU A 25 13.07 13.07 1.92
C LEU A 25 14.29 13.94 1.60
N GLY A 26 14.17 14.87 0.65
CA GLY A 26 15.22 15.84 0.31
C GLY A 26 15.43 16.97 1.33
N THR A 27 14.35 17.54 1.89
CA THR A 27 14.41 18.71 2.79
C THR A 27 14.30 18.32 4.27
N GLY A 28 13.73 17.15 4.57
CA GLY A 28 13.44 16.70 5.93
C GLY A 28 12.17 17.28 6.54
N GLY A 29 11.37 18.04 5.79
CA GLY A 29 10.04 18.48 6.25
C GLY A 29 9.17 17.27 6.52
N GLU A 30 8.62 17.16 7.73
CA GLU A 30 7.93 15.95 8.19
C GLU A 30 6.75 16.30 9.10
N ILE A 31 5.67 15.52 8.97
CA ILE A 31 4.49 15.62 9.82
C ILE A 31 3.92 14.23 10.11
N ARG A 32 3.40 14.03 11.33
CA ARG A 32 2.79 12.78 11.79
C ARG A 32 1.58 13.03 12.68
N HIS A 33 0.57 12.18 12.57
CA HIS A 33 -0.62 12.17 13.41
C HIS A 33 -1.09 10.74 13.69
N ASP A 34 -1.23 10.40 14.97
CA ASP A 34 -1.78 9.13 15.48
C ASP A 34 -1.20 7.88 14.80
N VAL A 35 0.11 7.87 14.56
CA VAL A 35 0.75 6.90 13.65
C VAL A 35 0.83 5.48 14.19
N ASP A 36 0.71 5.31 15.52
CA ASP A 36 0.78 4.01 16.19
C ASP A 36 -0.59 3.34 16.32
N ARG A 37 -1.67 4.01 15.90
CA ARG A 37 -3.01 3.41 15.86
C ARG A 37 -3.02 2.23 14.91
N ARG A 38 -3.61 1.14 15.37
CA ARG A 38 -3.80 -0.09 14.60
C ARG A 38 -5.06 0.02 13.73
N PHE A 39 -4.94 -0.33 12.46
CA PHE A 39 -6.03 -0.39 11.48
C PHE A 39 -6.07 -1.75 10.79
N PRO A 40 -7.25 -2.21 10.33
CA PRO A 40 -7.32 -3.26 9.33
C PRO A 40 -6.46 -2.84 8.13
N ALA A 41 -5.53 -3.69 7.69
CA ALA A 41 -4.54 -3.31 6.69
C ALA A 41 -5.15 -3.13 5.30
N ALA A 42 -6.34 -3.71 5.04
CA ALA A 42 -6.92 -3.79 3.71
C ALA A 42 -5.86 -4.25 2.68
N SER A 43 -5.89 -3.69 1.47
CA SER A 43 -4.92 -3.99 0.42
C SER A 43 -3.53 -3.36 0.62
N LEU A 44 -3.27 -2.54 1.66
CA LEU A 44 -1.93 -2.01 1.94
C LEU A 44 -0.96 -3.13 2.31
N ILE A 45 -1.44 -4.23 2.90
CA ILE A 45 -0.64 -5.41 3.24
C ILE A 45 0.14 -5.98 2.04
N LYS A 46 -0.35 -5.74 0.82
CA LYS A 46 0.26 -6.21 -0.43
C LYS A 46 1.63 -5.56 -0.69
N VAL A 47 1.93 -4.40 -0.10
CA VAL A 47 3.22 -3.70 -0.27
C VAL A 47 4.35 -4.33 0.54
N PRO A 48 4.23 -4.60 1.85
CA PRO A 48 5.24 -5.40 2.54
C PRO A 48 5.31 -6.85 2.04
N MET A 49 4.20 -7.41 1.52
CA MET A 49 4.23 -8.70 0.82
C MET A 49 5.08 -8.64 -0.45
N LEU A 50 4.92 -7.60 -1.28
CA LEU A 50 5.77 -7.36 -2.45
C LEU A 50 7.25 -7.27 -2.06
N ALA A 51 7.58 -6.50 -1.02
CA ALA A 51 8.95 -6.41 -0.52
C ALA A 51 9.50 -7.77 -0.10
N THR A 52 8.68 -8.61 0.56
CA THR A 52 9.05 -9.98 0.96
C THR A 52 9.31 -10.88 -0.25
N VAL A 53 8.43 -10.85 -1.25
CA VAL A 53 8.57 -11.65 -2.47
C VAL A 53 9.84 -11.26 -3.23
N LEU A 54 10.08 -9.96 -3.43
CA LEU A 54 11.28 -9.49 -4.13
C LEU A 54 12.57 -9.77 -3.34
N ALA A 55 12.51 -9.73 -1.99
CA ALA A 55 13.63 -10.17 -1.15
C ALA A 55 13.95 -11.65 -1.35
N SER A 56 12.92 -12.50 -1.42
CA SER A 56 13.04 -13.94 -1.70
C SER A 56 13.68 -14.21 -3.07
N VAL A 57 13.29 -13.44 -4.09
CA VAL A 57 13.86 -13.49 -5.44
C VAL A 57 15.34 -13.08 -5.42
N ALA A 58 15.67 -11.96 -4.77
CA ALA A 58 17.05 -11.49 -4.63
C ALA A 58 17.94 -12.51 -3.88
N GLY A 59 17.37 -13.23 -2.92
CA GLY A 59 18.02 -14.34 -2.21
C GLY A 59 18.11 -15.65 -2.99
N GLY A 60 17.54 -15.74 -4.20
CA GLY A 60 17.52 -16.94 -5.03
C GLY A 60 16.59 -18.04 -4.52
N HIS A 61 15.59 -17.70 -3.70
CA HIS A 61 14.60 -18.64 -3.16
C HIS A 61 13.31 -18.70 -3.98
N LEU A 62 13.11 -17.75 -4.88
CA LEU A 62 11.97 -17.68 -5.79
C LEU A 62 12.42 -17.19 -7.17
N ASP A 63 11.79 -17.70 -8.23
CA ASP A 63 12.02 -17.24 -9.61
C ASP A 63 10.74 -16.57 -10.13
N LEU A 64 10.83 -15.29 -10.51
CA LEU A 64 9.70 -14.55 -11.07
C LEU A 64 9.24 -15.09 -12.43
N ALA A 65 10.12 -15.75 -13.17
CA ALA A 65 9.79 -16.37 -14.45
C ALA A 65 9.07 -17.72 -14.29
N GLU A 66 8.95 -18.24 -13.06
CA GLU A 66 8.29 -19.51 -12.80
C GLU A 66 6.83 -19.47 -13.29
N PRO A 67 6.41 -20.46 -14.11
CA PRO A 67 5.03 -20.57 -14.54
C PRO A 67 4.15 -21.12 -13.43
N TYR A 68 3.01 -20.48 -13.24
CA TYR A 68 1.93 -20.88 -12.36
C TYR A 68 0.68 -21.19 -13.17
N THR A 69 0.11 -22.37 -12.95
CA THR A 69 -1.17 -22.77 -13.56
C THR A 69 -2.31 -22.38 -12.63
N LEU A 70 -3.13 -21.40 -13.02
CA LEU A 70 -4.26 -20.92 -12.24
C LEU A 70 -5.28 -22.06 -12.03
N ARG A 71 -5.58 -22.40 -10.78
CA ARG A 71 -6.59 -23.40 -10.41
C ARG A 71 -7.91 -22.70 -10.13
N ASP A 72 -8.99 -23.45 -10.21
CA ASP A 72 -10.30 -22.91 -9.88
C ASP A 72 -10.42 -22.57 -8.38
N THR A 73 -9.77 -23.36 -7.52
CA THR A 73 -9.72 -23.15 -6.07
C THR A 73 -8.94 -21.91 -5.64
N ASP A 74 -8.14 -21.31 -6.53
CA ASP A 74 -7.38 -20.09 -6.20
C ASP A 74 -8.26 -18.83 -6.28
N LYS A 75 -9.34 -18.91 -7.04
CA LYS A 75 -10.11 -17.75 -7.47
C LYS A 75 -10.98 -17.22 -6.34
N VAL A 76 -10.69 -15.97 -5.96
CA VAL A 76 -11.50 -15.18 -5.03
C VAL A 76 -11.90 -13.87 -5.70
N GLY A 77 -13.11 -13.39 -5.40
CA GLY A 77 -13.69 -12.20 -6.02
C GLY A 77 -13.23 -10.86 -5.42
N ASP A 78 -14.09 -9.85 -5.56
CA ASP A 78 -13.91 -8.45 -5.16
C ASP A 78 -12.95 -7.69 -6.10
N GLU A 79 -11.66 -7.65 -5.82
CA GLU A 79 -10.66 -6.95 -6.63
C GLU A 79 -9.82 -7.91 -7.50
N GLY A 80 -9.49 -7.45 -8.71
CA GLY A 80 -8.60 -8.13 -9.64
C GLY A 80 -9.28 -8.71 -10.88
N ILE A 81 -8.47 -9.35 -11.73
CA ILE A 81 -8.90 -9.91 -13.01
C ILE A 81 -8.71 -11.42 -13.09
N LEU A 82 -7.91 -12.05 -12.22
CA LEU A 82 -7.59 -13.47 -12.33
C LEU A 82 -8.78 -14.37 -12.05
N HIS A 83 -9.69 -13.98 -11.17
CA HIS A 83 -10.91 -14.74 -10.90
C HIS A 83 -11.82 -14.86 -12.15
N LEU A 84 -11.68 -13.96 -13.12
CA LEU A 84 -12.38 -13.99 -14.41
C LEU A 84 -11.67 -14.84 -15.48
N ARG A 85 -10.44 -15.30 -15.22
CA ARG A 85 -9.65 -16.06 -16.18
C ARG A 85 -9.98 -17.54 -16.11
N PRO A 86 -9.90 -18.28 -17.25
CA PRO A 86 -10.11 -19.72 -17.24
C PRO A 86 -9.12 -20.41 -16.30
N ALA A 87 -9.62 -21.41 -15.54
CA ALA A 87 -8.73 -22.34 -14.86
C ALA A 87 -7.86 -23.07 -15.90
N GLY A 88 -6.60 -23.34 -15.55
CA GLY A 88 -5.60 -23.87 -16.47
C GLY A 88 -4.84 -22.81 -17.27
N SER A 89 -5.20 -21.53 -17.18
CA SER A 89 -4.37 -20.45 -17.73
C SER A 89 -3.03 -20.36 -17.00
N ILE A 90 -1.96 -20.08 -17.74
CA ILE A 90 -0.59 -20.04 -17.22
C ILE A 90 -0.17 -18.57 -17.08
N TRP A 91 0.35 -18.22 -15.91
CA TRP A 91 0.84 -16.90 -15.54
C TRP A 91 2.21 -17.03 -14.91
N THR A 92 3.11 -16.07 -15.09
CA THR A 92 4.38 -16.05 -14.35
C THR A 92 4.18 -15.47 -12.95
N LEU A 93 5.04 -15.79 -12.00
CA LEU A 93 5.00 -15.13 -10.68
C LEU A 93 5.22 -13.62 -10.80
N GLU A 94 5.98 -13.15 -11.79
CA GLU A 94 6.08 -11.73 -12.16
C GLU A 94 4.70 -11.12 -12.43
N GLN A 95 3.91 -11.75 -13.29
CA GLN A 95 2.56 -11.27 -13.62
C GLN A 95 1.64 -11.28 -12.40
N LEU A 96 1.77 -12.27 -11.51
CA LEU A 96 0.99 -12.30 -10.27
C LEU A 96 1.37 -11.15 -9.33
N VAL A 97 2.67 -10.86 -9.20
CA VAL A 97 3.17 -9.72 -8.41
C VAL A 97 2.68 -8.39 -8.99
N GLU A 98 2.75 -8.23 -10.30
CA GLU A 98 2.21 -7.06 -11.00
C GLU A 98 0.71 -6.90 -10.76
N LEU A 99 -0.09 -7.97 -10.91
CA LEU A 99 -1.53 -7.91 -10.68
C LEU A 99 -1.91 -7.62 -9.23
N MET A 100 -1.17 -8.18 -8.26
CA MET A 100 -1.34 -7.89 -6.84
C MET A 100 -1.19 -6.40 -6.54
N ILE A 101 -0.35 -5.69 -7.30
CA ILE A 101 -0.11 -4.26 -7.09
C ILE A 101 -0.99 -3.42 -8.00
N HIS A 102 -0.90 -3.58 -9.32
CA HIS A 102 -1.49 -2.70 -10.31
C HIS A 102 -3.01 -2.60 -10.22
N VAL A 103 -3.68 -3.70 -9.89
CA VAL A 103 -5.15 -3.80 -9.81
C VAL A 103 -5.60 -4.49 -8.53
N SER A 104 -4.70 -4.56 -7.53
CA SER A 104 -5.01 -5.10 -6.20
C SER A 104 -5.56 -6.54 -6.22
N ASP A 105 -5.13 -7.38 -7.18
CA ASP A 105 -5.76 -8.68 -7.42
C ASP A 105 -5.67 -9.64 -6.22
N ASN A 106 -6.83 -10.00 -5.67
CA ASN A 106 -6.93 -10.85 -4.48
C ASN A 106 -6.54 -12.30 -4.75
N THR A 107 -6.82 -12.81 -5.95
CA THR A 107 -6.43 -14.16 -6.36
C THR A 107 -4.91 -14.25 -6.50
N ALA A 108 -4.29 -13.28 -7.16
CA ALA A 108 -2.82 -13.21 -7.27
C ALA A 108 -2.17 -13.15 -5.89
N THR A 109 -2.72 -12.34 -4.99
CA THR A 109 -2.26 -12.19 -3.62
C THR A 109 -2.28 -13.53 -2.87
N ASN A 110 -3.39 -14.25 -2.94
CA ASN A 110 -3.55 -15.54 -2.28
C ASN A 110 -2.63 -16.62 -2.85
N VAL A 111 -2.45 -16.65 -4.18
CA VAL A 111 -1.49 -17.55 -4.82
C VAL A 111 -0.07 -17.27 -4.35
N LEU A 112 0.34 -16.01 -4.26
CA LEU A 112 1.67 -15.63 -3.78
C LEU A 112 1.87 -16.05 -2.32
N ILE A 113 0.85 -15.90 -1.47
CA ILE A 113 0.88 -16.38 -0.08
C ILE A 113 1.21 -17.87 -0.04
N ASP A 114 0.45 -18.68 -0.77
CA ASP A 114 0.62 -20.12 -0.80
C ASP A 114 1.97 -20.52 -1.40
N ARG A 115 2.39 -19.81 -2.46
CA ARG A 115 3.65 -20.09 -3.17
C ARG A 115 4.88 -19.81 -2.31
N MET A 116 4.80 -18.83 -1.42
CA MET A 116 5.84 -18.55 -0.43
C MET A 116 5.87 -19.59 0.71
N GLY A 117 4.83 -20.41 0.87
CA GLY A 117 4.73 -21.41 1.94
C GLY A 117 3.78 -20.99 3.07
N GLY A 118 2.83 -20.11 2.80
CA GLY A 118 1.85 -19.59 3.77
C GLY A 118 2.30 -18.28 4.40
N TYR A 119 1.77 -17.97 5.59
CA TYR A 119 1.98 -16.65 6.21
C TYR A 119 3.37 -16.48 6.87
N ALA A 120 3.99 -17.56 7.31
CA ALA A 120 5.22 -17.51 8.13
C ALA A 120 6.38 -16.75 7.45
N PRO A 121 6.72 -16.96 6.15
CA PRO A 121 7.76 -16.19 5.48
C PRO A 121 7.55 -14.67 5.51
N TYR A 122 6.29 -14.22 5.40
CA TYR A 122 5.96 -12.80 5.49
C TYR A 122 6.11 -12.30 6.92
N MET A 123 5.55 -13.03 7.88
CA MET A 123 5.61 -12.69 9.30
C MET A 123 7.04 -12.67 9.84
N ASP A 124 7.92 -13.53 9.35
CA ASP A 124 9.33 -13.58 9.73
C ASP A 124 10.13 -12.41 9.13
N PHE A 125 9.71 -11.91 7.96
CA PHE A 125 10.41 -10.83 7.25
C PHE A 125 9.96 -9.43 7.65
N PHE A 126 8.69 -9.24 8.04
CA PHE A 126 8.14 -7.95 8.46
C PHE A 126 8.99 -7.22 9.52
N PRO A 127 9.52 -7.87 10.58
CA PRO A 127 10.42 -7.21 11.52
C PRO A 127 11.73 -6.70 10.89
N ALA A 128 12.29 -7.41 9.90
CA ALA A 128 13.48 -6.96 9.16
C ALA A 128 13.18 -5.75 8.26
N LEU A 129 11.90 -5.57 7.89
CA LEU A 129 11.41 -4.37 7.22
C LEU A 129 11.17 -3.19 8.19
N GLY A 130 11.23 -3.41 9.50
CA GLY A 130 10.89 -2.43 10.53
C GLY A 130 9.41 -2.44 10.91
N LEU A 131 8.65 -3.44 10.46
CA LEU A 131 7.19 -3.51 10.59
C LEU A 131 6.83 -4.36 11.81
N SER A 132 6.75 -3.69 12.96
CA SER A 132 6.57 -4.34 14.26
C SER A 132 5.10 -4.61 14.61
N SER A 133 4.18 -3.89 13.97
CA SER A 133 2.74 -3.93 14.23
C SER A 133 1.94 -4.55 13.09
N THR A 134 2.58 -4.73 11.93
CA THR A 134 1.99 -5.32 10.74
C THR A 134 1.90 -6.84 10.88
N VAL A 135 0.72 -7.40 10.61
CA VAL A 135 0.48 -8.84 10.64
C VAL A 135 -0.36 -9.29 9.45
N LEU A 136 0.02 -10.43 8.86
CA LEU A 136 -0.73 -11.19 7.88
C LEU A 136 -1.25 -12.46 8.56
N GLN A 137 -2.56 -12.55 8.80
CA GLN A 137 -3.18 -13.65 9.56
C GLN A 137 -4.28 -14.38 8.77
N ARG A 138 -4.63 -13.89 7.59
CA ARG A 138 -5.60 -14.50 6.70
C ARG A 138 -5.31 -14.20 5.23
N HIS A 139 -5.83 -15.05 4.36
CA HIS A 139 -5.95 -14.78 2.94
C HIS A 139 -6.93 -13.64 2.65
N MET A 140 -6.83 -13.07 1.46
CA MET A 140 -7.81 -12.11 0.94
C MET A 140 -9.17 -12.79 0.78
N ILE A 141 -10.25 -12.07 1.12
CA ILE A 141 -11.65 -12.54 1.02
C ILE A 141 -11.98 -13.72 1.96
N ASP A 142 -11.09 -14.07 2.90
CA ASP A 142 -11.39 -15.01 3.98
C ASP A 142 -12.17 -14.32 5.12
N TYR A 143 -13.48 -14.18 4.91
CA TYR A 143 -14.39 -13.57 5.90
C TYR A 143 -14.57 -14.44 7.13
N GLU A 144 -14.52 -15.77 7.01
CA GLU A 144 -14.63 -16.69 8.14
C GLU A 144 -13.47 -16.51 9.13
N ALA A 145 -12.24 -16.37 8.63
CA ALA A 145 -11.09 -16.04 9.48
C ALA A 145 -11.27 -14.68 10.17
N ARG A 146 -11.78 -13.68 9.45
CA ARG A 146 -12.04 -12.34 9.99
C ARG A 146 -13.08 -12.36 11.10
N GLU A 147 -14.20 -13.07 10.91
CA GLU A 147 -15.23 -13.28 11.93
C GLU A 147 -14.70 -14.04 13.15
N ALA A 148 -13.75 -14.95 12.94
CA ALA A 148 -13.03 -15.65 14.01
C ALA A 148 -11.92 -14.80 14.67
N GLY A 149 -11.84 -13.50 14.37
CA GLY A 149 -10.90 -12.55 14.98
C GLY A 149 -9.47 -12.58 14.40
N ARG A 150 -9.24 -13.28 13.29
CA ARG A 150 -7.96 -13.26 12.56
C ARG A 150 -8.08 -12.30 11.38
N ASP A 151 -7.36 -11.19 11.44
CA ASP A 151 -7.37 -10.20 10.36
C ASP A 151 -5.95 -9.71 10.06
N ASN A 152 -5.80 -9.04 8.93
CA ASN A 152 -4.56 -8.40 8.56
C ASN A 152 -4.56 -7.00 9.16
N TRP A 153 -3.53 -6.66 9.93
CA TRP A 153 -3.45 -5.38 10.62
C TRP A 153 -2.16 -4.65 10.30
N THR A 154 -2.18 -3.33 10.43
CA THR A 154 -1.01 -2.48 10.29
C THR A 154 -1.17 -1.20 11.13
N THR A 155 -0.14 -0.38 11.15
CA THR A 155 -0.17 1.01 11.59
C THR A 155 0.32 1.92 10.47
N THR A 156 0.05 3.21 10.59
CA THR A 156 0.63 4.22 9.70
C THR A 156 2.14 4.30 9.90
N ALA A 157 2.65 4.11 11.11
CA ALA A 157 4.08 4.11 11.40
C ALA A 157 4.83 3.05 10.60
N ASP A 158 4.34 1.81 10.59
CA ASP A 158 4.94 0.71 9.84
C ASP A 158 4.93 0.99 8.32
N MET A 159 3.76 1.34 7.79
CA MET A 159 3.59 1.60 6.34
C MET A 159 4.41 2.80 5.88
N PHE A 160 4.46 3.86 6.67
CA PHE A 160 5.25 5.03 6.38
C PHE A 160 6.75 4.75 6.40
N GLU A 161 7.24 3.98 7.38
CA GLU A 161 8.65 3.59 7.45
C GLU A 161 9.06 2.72 6.25
N LEU A 162 8.21 1.76 5.86
CA LEU A 162 8.43 0.96 4.65
C LEU A 162 8.63 1.85 3.42
N MET A 163 7.75 2.83 3.24
CA MET A 163 7.78 3.73 2.09
C MET A 163 8.96 4.73 2.15
N CYS A 164 9.36 5.17 3.35
CA CYS A 164 10.58 5.95 3.54
C CYS A 164 11.83 5.19 3.12
N ARG A 165 11.96 3.93 3.57
CA ARG A 165 13.08 3.06 3.17
C ARG A 165 13.06 2.80 1.67
N LEU A 166 11.89 2.60 1.06
CA LEU A 166 11.75 2.47 -0.39
C LEU A 166 12.22 3.73 -1.13
N GLY A 167 11.79 4.91 -0.69
CA GLY A 167 12.17 6.20 -1.27
C GLY A 167 13.68 6.49 -1.15
N ARG A 168 14.32 6.02 -0.06
CA ARG A 168 15.77 6.08 0.15
C ARG A 168 16.55 4.97 -0.57
N LYS A 169 15.86 3.98 -1.14
CA LYS A 169 16.44 2.78 -1.79
C LYS A 169 17.16 1.84 -0.81
N GLU A 170 16.62 1.71 0.40
CA GLU A 170 17.21 1.05 1.56
C GLU A 170 16.44 -0.20 2.03
N LEU A 171 15.53 -0.78 1.21
CA LEU A 171 14.74 -1.94 1.64
C LEU A 171 15.57 -3.21 1.88
N VAL A 172 16.02 -3.85 0.80
CA VAL A 172 16.91 -5.02 0.83
C VAL A 172 18.23 -4.61 0.23
N ASP A 173 18.14 -4.11 -1.01
CA ASP A 173 19.20 -3.42 -1.70
C ASP A 173 18.59 -2.39 -2.67
N PRO A 174 19.42 -1.57 -3.33
CA PRO A 174 18.92 -0.59 -4.29
C PRO A 174 18.25 -1.18 -5.54
N ALA A 175 18.56 -2.41 -5.95
CA ALA A 175 17.94 -3.07 -7.09
C ALA A 175 16.52 -3.53 -6.78
N VAL A 176 16.32 -4.18 -5.62
CA VAL A 176 14.99 -4.54 -5.10
C VAL A 176 14.12 -3.30 -4.95
N SER A 177 14.67 -2.23 -4.37
CA SER A 177 13.94 -0.97 -4.21
C SER A 177 13.51 -0.38 -5.56
N ARG A 178 14.39 -0.39 -6.57
CA ARG A 178 14.04 0.06 -7.93
C ARG A 178 12.93 -0.77 -8.54
N GLN A 179 13.04 -2.10 -8.47
CA GLN A 179 12.03 -3.00 -9.04
C GLN A 179 10.66 -2.79 -8.36
N MET A 180 10.65 -2.66 -7.04
CA MET A 180 9.43 -2.39 -6.27
C MET A 180 8.78 -1.06 -6.67
N VAL A 181 9.57 0.01 -6.81
CA VAL A 181 9.08 1.30 -7.31
C VAL A 181 8.52 1.17 -8.72
N THR A 182 9.22 0.48 -9.63
CA THR A 182 8.75 0.28 -11.02
C THR A 182 7.37 -0.36 -11.06
N ILE A 183 7.13 -1.39 -10.25
CA ILE A 183 5.82 -2.06 -10.15
C ILE A 183 4.77 -1.10 -9.56
N MET A 184 5.09 -0.41 -8.46
CA MET A 184 4.14 0.50 -7.81
C MET A 184 3.79 1.73 -8.66
N LEU A 185 4.69 2.18 -9.54
CA LEU A 185 4.42 3.27 -10.50
C LEU A 185 3.35 2.89 -11.54
N GLN A 186 3.05 1.60 -11.71
CA GLN A 186 2.02 1.11 -12.63
C GLN A 186 0.67 0.85 -11.92
N GLN A 187 0.49 1.33 -10.70
CA GLN A 187 -0.80 1.35 -10.01
C GLN A 187 -1.87 2.01 -10.88
N GLN A 188 -2.99 1.30 -11.12
CA GLN A 188 -4.05 1.79 -11.99
C GLN A 188 -5.10 2.61 -11.26
N ASP A 189 -5.26 2.38 -9.95
CA ASP A 189 -6.11 3.23 -9.12
C ASP A 189 -5.40 4.57 -8.87
N ARG A 190 -6.08 5.65 -9.25
CA ARG A 190 -5.62 7.03 -9.13
C ARG A 190 -6.54 7.89 -8.25
N GLU A 191 -7.45 7.27 -7.49
CA GLU A 191 -8.28 7.93 -6.48
C GLU A 191 -7.47 8.23 -5.20
N LYS A 192 -8.00 9.03 -4.26
CA LYS A 192 -7.30 9.43 -3.02
C LYS A 192 -5.96 10.14 -3.28
N LEU A 193 -4.83 9.56 -2.88
CA LEU A 193 -3.55 10.26 -2.85
C LEU A 193 -3.16 10.79 -4.22
N PRO A 194 -3.21 10.02 -5.32
CA PRO A 194 -2.82 10.52 -6.64
C PRO A 194 -3.81 11.51 -7.26
N ALA A 195 -5.06 11.58 -6.79
CA ALA A 195 -6.16 12.23 -7.50
C ALA A 195 -5.97 13.75 -7.67
N LYS A 196 -5.37 14.40 -6.67
CA LYS A 196 -5.19 15.86 -6.61
C LYS A 196 -3.72 16.29 -6.63
N MET A 197 -2.80 15.35 -6.78
CA MET A 197 -1.37 15.63 -6.87
C MET A 197 -1.02 16.29 -8.21
N PRO A 198 0.06 17.09 -8.26
CA PRO A 198 0.54 17.67 -9.52
C PRO A 198 0.76 16.58 -10.59
N PRO A 199 0.11 16.65 -11.76
CA PRO A 199 0.10 15.57 -12.74
C PRO A 199 1.47 15.28 -13.38
N GLU A 200 2.41 16.20 -13.28
CA GLU A 200 3.79 16.04 -13.75
C GLU A 200 4.61 15.07 -12.90
N PHE A 201 4.23 14.84 -11.64
CA PHE A 201 4.99 13.98 -10.73
C PHE A 201 4.55 12.52 -10.84
N PRO A 202 5.48 11.59 -11.12
CA PRO A 202 5.21 10.17 -11.00
C PRO A 202 4.85 9.81 -9.55
N ILE A 203 3.85 8.93 -9.38
CA ILE A 203 3.37 8.52 -8.06
C ILE A 203 3.32 7.00 -8.00
N ALA A 204 4.14 6.44 -7.12
CA ALA A 204 4.12 5.02 -6.77
C ALA A 204 3.24 4.85 -5.54
N SER A 205 2.01 4.33 -5.70
CA SER A 205 1.03 4.25 -4.60
C SER A 205 0.38 2.87 -4.47
N LYS A 206 -0.23 2.64 -3.30
CA LYS A 206 -1.12 1.52 -3.07
C LYS A 206 -2.31 1.95 -2.20
N PRO A 207 -3.54 1.95 -2.76
CA PRO A 207 -4.75 2.14 -1.99
C PRO A 207 -5.14 0.87 -1.24
N GLY A 208 -6.05 1.01 -0.27
CA GLY A 208 -6.75 -0.12 0.30
C GLY A 208 -8.06 0.25 0.96
N GLU A 209 -9.05 -0.61 0.74
CA GLU A 209 -10.42 -0.40 1.18
C GLU A 209 -10.95 -1.67 1.83
N LEU A 210 -11.81 -1.49 2.83
CA LEU A 210 -12.70 -2.53 3.30
C LEU A 210 -14.07 -1.92 3.58
N PRO A 211 -15.15 -2.72 3.53
CA PRO A 211 -16.45 -2.29 4.01
C PRO A 211 -16.39 -1.80 5.45
N GLY A 212 -17.22 -0.81 5.77
CA GLY A 212 -17.29 -0.21 7.11
C GLY A 212 -16.46 1.07 7.23
N GLY A 213 -16.20 1.74 6.11
CA GLY A 213 -15.49 3.03 6.10
C GLY A 213 -13.99 2.90 6.35
N VAL A 214 -13.36 1.78 5.98
CA VAL A 214 -11.91 1.68 5.94
C VAL A 214 -11.45 2.17 4.57
N ARG A 215 -10.69 3.27 4.55
CA ARG A 215 -10.16 3.91 3.35
C ARG A 215 -8.74 4.36 3.59
N HIS A 216 -7.81 3.76 2.88
CA HIS A 216 -6.38 3.98 3.03
C HIS A 216 -5.74 4.31 1.70
N ASP A 217 -4.62 5.02 1.76
CA ASP A 217 -3.67 5.12 0.66
C ASP A 217 -2.27 5.42 1.19
N MET A 218 -1.25 5.01 0.45
CA MET A 218 0.12 5.41 0.71
C MET A 218 0.92 5.44 -0.58
N GLY A 219 1.92 6.33 -0.64
CA GLY A 219 2.69 6.48 -1.85
C GLY A 219 3.95 7.32 -1.71
N ILE A 220 4.72 7.31 -2.79
CA ILE A 220 5.88 8.17 -3.01
C ILE A 220 5.58 9.04 -4.23
N VAL A 221 5.57 10.36 -4.04
CA VAL A 221 5.49 11.37 -5.09
C VAL A 221 6.91 11.81 -5.44
N TYR A 222 7.33 11.62 -6.69
CA TYR A 222 8.69 11.93 -7.14
C TYR A 222 8.76 13.37 -7.68
N THR A 223 9.11 14.33 -6.82
CA THR A 223 9.29 15.75 -7.16
C THR A 223 10.71 16.07 -7.65
N HIS A 224 10.97 17.29 -8.13
CA HIS A 224 12.33 17.70 -8.53
C HIS A 224 13.27 17.86 -7.32
N GLY A 225 12.76 18.29 -6.17
CA GLY A 225 13.48 18.44 -4.90
C GLY A 225 13.73 17.11 -4.18
N GLY A 226 13.06 16.04 -4.59
CA GLY A 226 13.23 14.69 -4.07
C GLY A 226 11.90 13.98 -3.79
N PRO A 227 11.93 12.72 -3.35
CA PRO A 227 10.70 11.99 -3.09
C PRO A 227 9.97 12.51 -1.86
N VAL A 228 8.66 12.67 -1.97
CA VAL A 228 7.73 12.94 -0.86
C VAL A 228 6.96 11.66 -0.57
N VAL A 229 7.07 11.17 0.66
CA VAL A 229 6.36 9.97 1.12
C VAL A 229 5.13 10.40 1.89
N ILE A 230 3.98 9.79 1.62
CA ILE A 230 2.72 10.04 2.32
C ILE A 230 2.04 8.71 2.64
N ALA A 231 1.53 8.56 3.85
CA ALA A 231 0.67 7.45 4.27
C ALA A 231 -0.58 8.01 4.97
N LEU A 232 -1.74 7.52 4.58
CA LEU A 232 -3.07 7.94 5.02
C LEU A 232 -3.89 6.69 5.36
N LEU A 233 -4.22 6.51 6.63
CA LEU A 233 -5.07 5.41 7.08
C LEU A 233 -6.30 5.96 7.78
N SER A 234 -7.48 5.43 7.44
CA SER A 234 -8.74 5.82 8.07
C SER A 234 -9.71 4.65 8.28
N GLU A 235 -10.57 4.80 9.28
CA GLU A 235 -11.62 3.83 9.61
C GLU A 235 -12.89 4.55 10.10
N GLY A 236 -14.05 3.99 9.80
CA GLY A 236 -15.35 4.54 10.21
C GLY A 236 -15.71 5.83 9.48
N THR A 237 -15.20 6.02 8.26
CA THR A 237 -15.48 7.17 7.40
C THR A 237 -16.75 6.96 6.57
N ASP A 238 -17.39 8.05 6.15
CA ASP A 238 -18.45 7.99 5.13
C ASP A 238 -17.83 7.69 3.75
N GLU A 239 -18.05 6.48 3.26
CA GLU A 239 -17.51 5.97 1.99
C GLU A 239 -17.88 6.85 0.78
N SER A 240 -18.95 7.65 0.85
CA SER A 240 -19.37 8.51 -0.27
C SER A 240 -18.53 9.77 -0.46
N ILE A 241 -17.78 10.17 0.57
CA ILE A 241 -16.95 11.40 0.57
C ILE A 241 -15.49 11.13 0.95
N ALA A 242 -15.18 9.93 1.44
CA ALA A 242 -13.89 9.60 2.01
C ALA A 242 -12.75 9.76 1.00
N ASP A 243 -12.91 9.25 -0.22
CA ASP A 243 -11.82 9.22 -1.19
C ASP A 243 -11.43 10.63 -1.68
N ASP A 244 -12.42 11.48 -1.96
CA ASP A 244 -12.19 12.89 -2.32
C ASP A 244 -11.61 13.69 -1.15
N THR A 245 -12.05 13.39 0.08
CA THR A 245 -11.54 14.06 1.29
C THR A 245 -10.11 13.63 1.61
N LEU A 246 -9.78 12.34 1.44
CA LEU A 246 -8.41 11.84 1.58
C LEU A 246 -7.49 12.40 0.50
N ALA A 247 -8.00 12.65 -0.71
CA ALA A 247 -7.25 13.36 -1.75
C ALA A 247 -6.90 14.79 -1.34
N ASP A 248 -7.84 15.53 -0.73
CA ASP A 248 -7.58 16.87 -0.19
C ASP A 248 -6.56 16.84 0.95
N ILE A 249 -6.67 15.85 1.85
CA ILE A 249 -5.71 15.68 2.96
C ILE A 249 -4.32 15.34 2.41
N ALA A 250 -4.23 14.47 1.40
CA ALA A 250 -2.97 14.11 0.76
C ALA A 250 -2.27 15.36 0.20
N LEU A 251 -3.00 16.20 -0.54
CA LEU A 251 -2.46 17.44 -1.11
C LEU A 251 -2.02 18.41 0.00
N ALA A 252 -2.84 18.59 1.04
CA ALA A 252 -2.47 19.44 2.18
C ALA A 252 -1.20 18.95 2.88
N LEU A 253 -1.03 17.63 3.05
CA LEU A 253 0.18 17.04 3.61
C LEU A 253 1.40 17.25 2.72
N PHE A 254 1.24 17.08 1.40
CA PHE A 254 2.28 17.31 0.41
C PHE A 254 2.79 18.75 0.49
N ASP A 255 1.89 19.74 0.49
CA ASP A 255 2.24 21.16 0.61
C ASP A 255 2.91 21.46 1.96
N ALA A 256 2.38 20.92 3.07
CA ALA A 256 2.87 21.17 4.43
C ALA A 256 4.32 20.69 4.65
N VAL A 257 4.74 19.60 3.97
CA VAL A 257 6.12 19.10 4.06
C VAL A 257 7.09 19.75 3.07
N GLY A 258 6.62 20.76 2.33
CA GLY A 258 7.41 21.49 1.33
C GLY A 258 7.46 20.80 -0.02
N GLY A 259 6.41 20.06 -0.39
CA GLY A 259 6.20 19.58 -1.75
C GLY A 259 6.11 20.75 -2.75
N GLU A 260 6.56 20.51 -3.98
CA GLU A 260 6.48 21.51 -5.04
C GLU A 260 5.03 21.70 -5.44
N ALA A 261 4.44 22.82 -5.00
CA ALA A 261 3.08 23.17 -5.38
C ALA A 261 2.94 23.22 -6.91
N TYR A 262 1.82 22.69 -7.41
CA TYR A 262 1.45 22.79 -8.83
C TYR A 262 1.37 24.27 -9.23
N GLN A 263 2.36 24.73 -10.00
CA GLN A 263 2.30 26.04 -10.66
C GLN A 263 1.49 25.91 -11.95
N GLY A 264 0.17 25.73 -11.81
CA GLY A 264 -0.72 25.70 -12.96
C GLY A 264 -0.59 26.98 -13.79
N THR A 265 -0.38 26.82 -15.09
CA THR A 265 -0.52 27.88 -16.10
C THR A 265 -1.98 28.18 -16.39
#